data_AF-C3YN15-F1
#
_entry.id   AF-C3YN15-F1
#
_cell.length_a   1.000
_cell.length_b   1.000
_cell.length_c   1.000
_cell.angle_alpha   90.00
_cell.angle_beta   90.00
_cell.angle_gamma   90.00
#
_symmetry.space_group_name_H-M   'P 1'
#
loop_
_entity.id
_entity.type
_entity.pdbx_description
1 polymer ?
#
loop_
_entity_poly.entity_id
_entity_poly.type
_entity_poly.pdbx_seq_one_letter_code
_entity_poly.pdbx_strand_id
1 'polypeptide(L)'
;MVEQCSCPAGYTGLSCERCDTGYIRQNSGRFLGSCVPVGGSGACNCNGHSSDCDQLTGECRNCQHNTDGPNCEQCKAGYYGDPLSGFPDACQPCPCPLSTPSNQFSPTCFLDSDGQPTCDACPPGYTGRRCERCSPGYIGNPTIPGDYCKRVGPITPVVDRCDARGSIRPDPLDGQCQCRENVQGPECDVCKPNTFHLSDTNSGGCIRCFCMGVGQQCTSTSWGRFQNNCQCNDAGSFSADCDANGQCNCKVGLSFCMS
;
A
#
# COMPACT_ATOMS: atom_id res chain seq x y z
N MET A 1 -69.18 3.81 -23.66
CA MET A 1 -68.77 2.47 -24.14
C MET A 1 -67.32 2.56 -24.57
N VAL A 2 -66.48 1.63 -24.14
CA VAL A 2 -65.07 1.54 -24.57
C VAL A 2 -64.96 0.33 -25.48
N GLU A 3 -64.25 0.48 -26.59
CA GLU A 3 -63.95 -0.63 -27.49
C GLU A 3 -63.04 -1.65 -26.78
N GLN A 4 -63.33 -2.92 -26.96
CA GLN A 4 -62.48 -4.02 -26.48
C GLN A 4 -62.21 -4.93 -27.67
N CYS A 5 -60.99 -4.81 -28.20
CA CYS A 5 -60.54 -5.56 -29.36
C CYS A 5 -59.97 -6.93 -28.95
N SER A 6 -60.21 -7.95 -29.77
CA SER A 6 -59.46 -9.21 -29.68
C SER A 6 -58.12 -9.06 -30.39
N CYS A 7 -57.03 -9.03 -29.63
CA CYS A 7 -55.72 -8.71 -30.17
C CYS A 7 -55.04 -9.89 -30.89
N PRO A 8 -54.37 -9.66 -32.02
CA PRO A 8 -53.52 -10.66 -32.66
C PRO A 8 -52.26 -10.95 -31.83
N ALA A 9 -51.59 -12.06 -32.13
CA ALA A 9 -50.39 -12.48 -31.41
C ALA A 9 -49.34 -11.37 -31.36
N GLY A 10 -48.86 -11.05 -30.15
CA GLY A 10 -47.87 -10.00 -29.90
C GLY A 10 -48.42 -8.63 -29.55
N TYR A 11 -49.74 -8.46 -29.46
CA TYR A 11 -50.39 -7.19 -29.09
C TYR A 11 -51.30 -7.36 -27.87
N THR A 12 -51.37 -6.33 -27.04
CA THR A 12 -52.19 -6.28 -25.81
C THR A 12 -52.78 -4.87 -25.60
N GLY A 13 -53.83 -4.77 -24.77
CA GLY A 13 -54.57 -3.53 -24.50
C GLY A 13 -56.01 -3.56 -25.03
N LEU A 14 -56.81 -2.54 -24.68
CA LEU A 14 -58.22 -2.46 -25.08
C LEU A 14 -58.38 -2.19 -26.59
N SER A 15 -57.40 -1.52 -27.18
CA SER A 15 -57.33 -1.23 -28.61
C SER A 15 -56.09 -1.89 -29.26
N CYS A 16 -55.50 -2.89 -28.60
CA CYS A 16 -54.26 -3.56 -29.05
C CYS A 16 -53.09 -2.59 -29.26
N GLU A 17 -53.03 -1.55 -28.43
CA GLU A 17 -52.11 -0.42 -28.60
C GLU A 17 -50.69 -0.70 -28.08
N ARG A 18 -50.51 -1.76 -27.28
CA ARG A 18 -49.23 -2.15 -26.68
C ARG A 18 -48.73 -3.46 -27.25
N CYS A 19 -47.42 -3.65 -27.23
CA CYS A 19 -46.85 -4.97 -27.49
C CYS A 19 -47.05 -5.86 -26.28
N ASP A 20 -47.42 -7.11 -26.54
CA ASP A 20 -47.56 -8.12 -25.50
C ASP A 20 -46.18 -8.52 -24.95
N THR A 21 -46.18 -9.22 -23.81
CA THR A 21 -44.94 -9.68 -23.18
C THR A 21 -44.13 -10.52 -24.16
N GLY A 22 -42.84 -10.20 -24.33
CA GLY A 22 -41.96 -10.86 -25.30
C GLY A 22 -42.03 -10.29 -26.71
N TYR A 23 -42.66 -9.13 -26.93
CA TYR A 23 -42.67 -8.43 -28.21
C TYR A 23 -42.21 -6.97 -28.09
N ILE A 24 -41.44 -6.48 -29.06
CA ILE A 24 -41.00 -5.08 -29.16
C ILE A 24 -41.58 -4.40 -30.40
N ARG A 25 -41.83 -3.10 -30.31
CA ARG A 25 -42.35 -2.31 -31.43
C ARG A 25 -41.21 -1.96 -32.38
N GLN A 26 -41.17 -2.62 -33.53
CA GLN A 26 -40.26 -2.29 -34.62
C GLN A 26 -40.85 -1.13 -35.43
N ASN A 27 -40.10 -0.05 -35.62
CA ASN A 27 -40.58 1.16 -36.32
C ASN A 27 -40.68 1.01 -37.86
N SER A 28 -40.80 -0.24 -38.33
CA SER A 28 -40.92 -0.63 -39.73
C SER A 28 -42.26 -1.33 -39.97
N GLY A 29 -43.08 -0.80 -40.87
CA GLY A 29 -44.40 -1.37 -41.23
C GLY A 29 -45.51 -0.32 -41.38
N ARG A 30 -46.74 -0.76 -41.69
CA ARG A 30 -47.93 0.11 -41.64
C ARG A 30 -48.37 0.33 -40.19
N PHE A 31 -49.05 1.46 -39.91
CA PHE A 31 -49.69 1.79 -38.63
C PHE A 31 -48.76 1.93 -37.41
N LEU A 32 -47.76 2.83 -37.45
CA LEU A 32 -46.86 3.17 -36.32
C LEU A 32 -45.97 2.02 -35.80
N GLY A 33 -45.63 1.07 -36.66
CA GLY A 33 -44.68 -0.01 -36.36
C GLY A 33 -45.33 -1.30 -35.85
N SER A 34 -44.66 -2.43 -36.09
CA SER A 34 -45.17 -3.78 -35.79
C SER A 34 -44.56 -4.33 -34.50
N CYS A 35 -45.37 -4.98 -33.66
CA CYS A 35 -44.86 -5.77 -32.54
C CYS A 35 -44.26 -7.07 -33.08
N VAL A 36 -42.95 -7.24 -32.94
CA VAL A 36 -42.20 -8.44 -33.34
C VAL A 36 -41.66 -9.14 -32.11
N PRO A 37 -41.55 -10.49 -32.11
CA PRO A 37 -41.00 -11.22 -30.98
C PRO A 37 -39.59 -10.73 -30.64
N VAL A 38 -39.31 -10.57 -29.35
CA VAL A 38 -37.95 -10.43 -28.82
C VAL A 38 -37.19 -11.71 -29.18
N GLY A 39 -36.09 -11.59 -29.92
CA GLY A 39 -35.32 -12.73 -30.42
C GLY A 39 -35.83 -13.37 -31.72
N GLY A 40 -36.89 -12.84 -32.34
CA GLY A 40 -37.09 -13.00 -33.78
C GLY A 40 -36.09 -12.13 -34.55
N SER A 41 -36.14 -12.10 -35.88
CA SER A 41 -35.33 -11.19 -36.71
C SER A 41 -35.63 -9.67 -36.51
N GLY A 42 -36.13 -9.30 -35.33
CA GLY A 42 -36.13 -7.97 -34.71
C GLY A 42 -35.19 -7.97 -33.50
N ALA A 43 -33.88 -7.97 -33.81
CA ALA A 43 -32.70 -7.58 -33.04
C ALA A 43 -32.67 -7.75 -31.50
N CYS A 44 -31.96 -8.79 -31.02
CA CYS A 44 -31.28 -8.75 -29.72
C CYS A 44 -30.40 -7.50 -29.65
N ASN A 45 -30.58 -6.64 -28.64
CA ASN A 45 -29.75 -5.44 -28.46
C ASN A 45 -28.51 -5.74 -27.61
N CYS A 46 -27.55 -6.46 -28.18
CA CYS A 46 -26.32 -6.83 -27.48
C CYS A 46 -25.15 -5.89 -27.80
N ASN A 47 -25.44 -4.66 -28.22
CA ASN A 47 -24.45 -3.66 -28.64
C ASN A 47 -23.42 -4.19 -29.67
N GLY A 48 -23.79 -5.18 -30.50
CA GLY A 48 -22.88 -5.81 -31.46
C GLY A 48 -21.90 -6.84 -30.87
N HIS A 49 -22.03 -7.17 -29.59
CA HIS A 49 -21.16 -8.10 -28.86
C HIS A 49 -21.77 -9.50 -28.65
N SER A 50 -23.02 -9.72 -29.03
CA SER A 50 -23.61 -11.05 -29.16
C SER A 50 -24.73 -11.03 -30.20
N SER A 51 -25.03 -12.19 -30.77
CA SER A 51 -26.19 -12.41 -31.64
C SER A 51 -27.19 -13.39 -31.03
N ASP A 52 -26.96 -13.84 -29.80
CA ASP A 52 -27.81 -14.78 -29.08
C ASP A 52 -28.33 -14.10 -27.81
N CYS A 53 -29.66 -14.15 -27.61
CA CYS A 53 -30.29 -13.60 -26.42
C CYS A 53 -31.41 -14.52 -25.94
N ASP A 54 -31.70 -14.45 -24.64
CA ASP A 54 -32.84 -15.13 -24.04
C ASP A 54 -34.15 -14.63 -24.65
N GLN A 55 -34.98 -15.55 -25.13
CA GLN A 55 -36.22 -15.23 -25.86
C GLN A 55 -37.31 -14.60 -24.97
N LEU A 56 -37.22 -14.79 -23.65
CA LEU A 56 -38.19 -14.27 -22.69
C LEU A 56 -37.73 -12.93 -22.09
N THR A 57 -36.46 -12.83 -21.69
CA THR A 57 -35.92 -11.64 -21.02
C THR A 57 -35.26 -10.65 -21.96
N GLY A 58 -34.82 -11.10 -23.14
CA GLY A 58 -34.02 -10.29 -24.07
C GLY A 58 -32.55 -10.15 -23.66
N GLU A 59 -32.13 -10.79 -22.56
CA GLU A 59 -30.75 -10.72 -22.07
C GLU A 59 -29.80 -11.46 -23.00
N CYS A 60 -28.71 -10.81 -23.34
CA CYS A 60 -27.66 -11.33 -24.20
C CYS A 60 -26.94 -12.49 -23.53
N ARG A 61 -26.73 -13.54 -24.31
CA ARG A 61 -25.98 -14.73 -23.91
C ARG A 61 -24.62 -14.70 -24.59
N ASN A 62 -23.59 -15.18 -23.89
CA ASN A 62 -22.23 -15.29 -24.41
C ASN A 62 -21.68 -13.97 -24.98
N CYS A 63 -21.71 -12.89 -24.20
CA CYS A 63 -21.11 -11.61 -24.58
C CYS A 63 -19.63 -11.76 -24.97
N GLN A 64 -19.33 -11.40 -26.21
CA GLN A 64 -18.01 -11.46 -26.84
C GLN A 64 -17.23 -10.16 -26.64
N HIS A 65 -16.02 -10.07 -27.20
CA HIS A 65 -15.21 -8.84 -27.17
C HIS A 65 -14.92 -8.32 -25.76
N ASN A 66 -14.81 -9.23 -24.79
CA ASN A 66 -14.59 -8.94 -23.37
C ASN A 66 -15.65 -8.04 -22.72
N THR A 67 -16.88 -8.08 -23.24
CA THR A 67 -18.04 -7.42 -22.63
C THR A 67 -18.81 -8.35 -21.70
N ASP A 68 -19.61 -7.74 -20.84
CA ASP A 68 -20.47 -8.36 -19.83
C ASP A 68 -21.72 -7.50 -19.62
N GLY A 69 -22.67 -8.04 -18.85
CA GLY A 69 -23.95 -7.40 -18.56
C GLY A 69 -25.10 -7.84 -19.47
N PRO A 70 -26.35 -7.51 -19.12
CA PRO A 70 -27.56 -7.99 -19.80
C PRO A 70 -27.63 -7.65 -21.29
N ASN A 71 -26.98 -6.57 -21.73
CA ASN A 71 -26.91 -6.12 -23.11
C ASN A 71 -25.46 -6.06 -23.62
N CYS A 72 -24.52 -6.71 -22.92
CA CYS A 72 -23.09 -6.60 -23.18
C CYS A 72 -22.58 -5.14 -23.11
N GLU A 73 -23.16 -4.34 -22.22
CA GLU A 73 -22.95 -2.90 -22.11
C GLU A 73 -21.84 -2.51 -21.12
N GLN A 74 -21.14 -3.48 -20.55
CA GLN A 74 -20.06 -3.28 -19.60
C GLN A 74 -18.82 -4.06 -20.04
N CYS A 75 -17.62 -3.61 -19.71
CA CYS A 75 -16.43 -4.45 -19.88
C CYS A 75 -16.36 -5.47 -18.73
N LYS A 76 -15.90 -6.69 -19.03
CA LYS A 76 -15.57 -7.69 -18.01
C LYS A 76 -14.55 -7.13 -17.03
N ALA A 77 -14.56 -7.65 -15.79
CA ALA A 77 -13.54 -7.32 -14.80
C ALA A 77 -12.12 -7.55 -15.37
N GLY A 78 -11.25 -6.55 -15.22
CA GLY A 78 -9.90 -6.56 -15.79
C GLY A 78 -9.80 -6.03 -17.22
N TYR A 79 -10.91 -5.51 -17.77
CA TYR A 79 -10.94 -4.80 -19.05
C TYR A 79 -11.52 -3.39 -18.88
N TYR A 80 -11.12 -2.48 -19.75
CA TYR A 80 -11.55 -1.08 -19.79
C TYR A 80 -11.80 -0.63 -21.23
N GLY A 81 -12.64 0.40 -21.41
CA GLY A 81 -12.93 0.98 -22.72
C GLY A 81 -14.40 1.36 -22.86
N ASP A 82 -14.88 1.39 -24.12
CA ASP A 82 -16.25 1.77 -24.46
C ASP A 82 -17.02 0.57 -25.06
N PRO A 83 -17.74 -0.21 -24.23
CA PRO A 83 -18.54 -1.37 -24.66
C PRO A 83 -19.77 -1.00 -25.50
N LEU A 84 -20.09 0.29 -25.66
CA LEU A 84 -21.23 0.73 -26.48
C LEU A 84 -20.83 1.02 -27.94
N SER A 85 -19.53 1.04 -28.23
CA SER A 85 -19.00 1.30 -29.57
C SER A 85 -19.29 0.17 -30.56
N GLY A 86 -19.55 -1.05 -30.07
CA GLY A 86 -19.84 -2.24 -30.86
C GLY A 86 -18.65 -2.81 -31.64
N PHE A 87 -17.44 -2.29 -31.42
CA PHE A 87 -16.23 -2.81 -32.05
C PHE A 87 -15.62 -3.98 -31.27
N PRO A 88 -14.92 -4.92 -31.94
CA PRO A 88 -14.26 -6.05 -31.27
C PRO A 88 -13.20 -5.67 -30.23
N ASP A 89 -12.64 -4.46 -30.34
CA ASP A 89 -11.61 -3.89 -29.47
C ASP A 89 -12.18 -2.90 -28.44
N ALA A 90 -13.51 -2.82 -28.30
CA ALA A 90 -14.22 -1.98 -27.35
C ALA A 90 -13.70 -2.09 -25.90
N CYS A 91 -13.35 -3.31 -25.47
CA CYS A 91 -12.84 -3.60 -24.13
C CYS A 91 -11.41 -4.17 -24.21
N GLN A 92 -10.44 -3.38 -23.73
CA GLN A 92 -9.02 -3.71 -23.71
C GLN A 92 -8.56 -4.13 -22.31
N PRO A 93 -7.55 -5.02 -22.19
CA PRO A 93 -7.05 -5.47 -20.90
C PRO A 93 -6.41 -4.33 -20.10
N CYS A 94 -6.67 -4.30 -18.79
CA CYS A 94 -6.15 -3.30 -17.86
C CYS A 94 -4.62 -3.19 -17.92
N PRO A 95 -4.06 -1.99 -18.20
CA PRO A 95 -2.65 -1.85 -18.50
C PRO A 95 -1.88 -1.46 -17.23
N CYS A 96 -1.78 -2.35 -16.25
CA CYS A 96 -1.38 -2.04 -14.87
C CYS A 96 0.00 -2.59 -14.46
N PRO A 97 1.15 -2.06 -14.90
CA PRO A 97 1.43 -1.04 -15.90
C PRO A 97 1.52 -1.57 -17.33
N LEU A 98 1.61 -2.88 -17.53
CA LEU A 98 1.52 -3.52 -18.84
C LEU A 98 0.33 -4.48 -18.83
N SER A 99 -0.18 -4.84 -20.00
CA SER A 99 -1.24 -5.86 -20.15
C SER A 99 -0.66 -7.28 -20.23
N THR A 100 0.66 -7.43 -20.08
CA THR A 100 1.35 -8.72 -20.08
C THR A 100 1.39 -9.30 -18.65
N PRO A 101 1.10 -10.59 -18.44
CA PRO A 101 1.03 -11.19 -17.10
C PRO A 101 2.29 -11.00 -16.22
N SER A 102 3.48 -10.87 -16.82
CA SER A 102 4.73 -10.65 -16.07
C SER A 102 4.81 -9.29 -15.37
N ASN A 103 4.05 -8.30 -15.84
CA ASN A 103 4.12 -6.90 -15.44
C ASN A 103 2.72 -6.29 -15.31
N GLN A 104 1.74 -7.14 -15.05
CA GLN A 104 0.41 -6.72 -14.67
C GLN A 104 0.31 -6.87 -13.15
N PHE A 105 0.72 -5.83 -12.44
CA PHE A 105 0.73 -5.76 -10.99
C PHE A 105 -0.66 -5.47 -10.42
N SER A 106 -1.67 -5.13 -11.24
CA SER A 106 -3.07 -5.10 -10.82
C SER A 106 -3.98 -5.78 -11.84
N PRO A 107 -4.86 -6.72 -11.43
CA PRO A 107 -5.73 -7.44 -12.36
C PRO A 107 -6.91 -6.60 -12.85
N THR A 108 -7.28 -5.54 -12.11
CA THR A 108 -8.47 -4.71 -12.33
C THR A 108 -8.10 -3.24 -12.46
N CYS A 109 -8.96 -2.48 -13.14
CA CYS A 109 -8.83 -1.04 -13.33
C CYS A 109 -10.19 -0.43 -13.67
N PHE A 110 -10.30 0.87 -13.52
CA PHE A 110 -11.47 1.67 -13.89
C PHE A 110 -11.05 2.87 -14.74
N LEU A 111 -12.00 3.43 -15.49
CA LEU A 111 -11.80 4.70 -16.18
C LEU A 111 -12.03 5.85 -15.20
N ASP A 112 -11.02 6.70 -15.02
CA ASP A 112 -11.13 7.91 -14.20
C ASP A 112 -11.84 9.04 -14.97
N SER A 113 -12.11 10.15 -14.31
CA SER A 113 -12.76 11.34 -14.87
C SER A 113 -12.11 11.93 -16.13
N ASP A 114 -10.83 11.62 -16.36
CA ASP A 114 -10.07 12.01 -17.55
C ASP A 114 -10.12 10.99 -18.70
N GLY A 115 -10.90 9.92 -18.55
CA GLY A 115 -11.06 8.85 -19.54
C GLY A 115 -9.85 7.92 -19.66
N GLN A 116 -8.93 7.95 -18.70
CA GLN A 116 -7.74 7.10 -18.70
C GLN A 116 -7.89 5.96 -17.65
N PRO A 117 -7.21 4.81 -17.83
CA PRO A 117 -7.32 3.69 -16.91
C PRO A 117 -6.52 3.93 -15.63
N THR A 118 -7.15 3.72 -14.48
CA THR A 118 -6.54 3.77 -13.13
C THR A 118 -6.70 2.41 -12.47
N CYS A 119 -5.59 1.85 -11.99
CA CYS A 119 -5.56 0.56 -11.33
C CYS A 119 -5.94 0.71 -9.86
N ASP A 120 -6.79 -0.18 -9.37
CA ASP A 120 -7.45 -0.06 -8.07
C ASP A 120 -6.75 -0.86 -6.95
N ALA A 121 -5.88 -1.81 -7.30
CA ALA A 121 -5.19 -2.68 -6.35
C ALA A 121 -3.70 -2.83 -6.69
N CYS A 122 -2.89 -1.78 -6.45
CA CYS A 122 -1.43 -1.90 -6.57
C CYS A 122 -0.85 -2.74 -5.40
N PRO A 123 0.06 -3.69 -5.66
CA PRO A 123 0.67 -4.50 -4.61
C PRO A 123 1.64 -3.69 -3.75
N PRO A 124 1.99 -4.19 -2.55
CA PRO A 124 3.01 -3.56 -1.72
C PRO A 124 4.32 -3.36 -2.48
N GLY A 125 4.88 -2.15 -2.41
CA GLY A 125 6.09 -1.77 -3.14
C GLY A 125 5.87 -1.09 -4.49
N TYR A 126 4.62 -1.01 -4.96
CA TYR A 126 4.24 -0.33 -6.19
C TYR A 126 3.40 0.92 -5.89
N THR A 127 3.51 1.91 -6.76
CA THR A 127 2.75 3.16 -6.69
C THR A 127 2.56 3.75 -8.08
N GLY A 128 1.76 4.81 -8.17
CA GLY A 128 1.34 5.41 -9.44
C GLY A 128 -0.02 4.92 -9.90
N ARG A 129 -0.57 5.61 -10.89
CA ARG A 129 -1.91 5.38 -11.42
C ARG A 129 -2.09 3.97 -11.98
N ARG A 130 -1.02 3.45 -12.55
CA ARG A 130 -0.95 2.16 -13.23
C ARG A 130 0.03 1.20 -12.54
N CYS A 131 0.35 1.44 -11.27
CA CYS A 131 1.40 0.70 -10.54
C CYS A 131 2.75 0.72 -11.27
N GLU A 132 3.04 1.81 -11.99
CA GLU A 132 4.18 1.95 -12.90
C GLU A 132 5.47 2.39 -12.21
N ARG A 133 5.41 2.72 -10.92
CA ARG A 133 6.55 3.20 -10.11
C ARG A 133 6.74 2.35 -8.88
N CYS A 134 7.96 2.33 -8.36
CA CYS A 134 8.25 1.72 -7.07
C CYS A 134 7.98 2.70 -5.92
N SER A 135 7.34 2.20 -4.87
CA SER A 135 7.15 2.92 -3.61
C SER A 135 8.49 3.13 -2.90
N PRO A 136 8.59 4.12 -1.98
CA PRO A 136 9.80 4.32 -1.19
C PRO A 136 10.31 3.03 -0.53
N GLY A 137 11.62 2.78 -0.63
CA GLY A 137 12.24 1.53 -0.16
C GLY A 137 12.23 0.37 -1.15
N TYR A 138 11.78 0.59 -2.39
CA TYR A 138 11.81 -0.39 -3.48
C TYR A 138 12.55 0.18 -4.71
N ILE A 139 13.25 -0.67 -5.46
CA ILE A 139 13.97 -0.34 -6.70
C ILE A 139 13.58 -1.29 -7.83
N GLY A 140 13.63 -0.80 -9.07
CA GLY A 140 13.28 -1.55 -10.28
C GLY A 140 12.45 -0.71 -11.24
N ASN A 141 12.10 -1.28 -12.39
CA ASN A 141 11.26 -0.62 -13.38
C ASN A 141 10.08 -1.51 -13.82
N PRO A 142 8.88 -1.30 -13.24
CA PRO A 142 7.65 -2.04 -13.59
C PRO A 142 7.24 -1.97 -15.06
N THR A 143 7.67 -0.96 -15.82
CA THR A 143 7.29 -0.80 -17.24
C THR A 143 8.16 -1.60 -18.21
N ILE A 144 9.20 -2.29 -17.72
CA ILE A 144 10.06 -3.16 -18.53
C ILE A 144 9.60 -4.61 -18.36
N PRO A 145 9.24 -5.32 -19.45
CA PRO A 145 8.87 -6.73 -19.37
C PRO A 145 9.89 -7.57 -18.58
N GLY A 146 9.42 -8.23 -17.53
CA GLY A 146 10.21 -9.08 -16.64
C GLY A 146 10.87 -8.38 -15.44
N ASP A 147 10.94 -7.04 -15.43
CA ASP A 147 11.44 -6.30 -14.26
C ASP A 147 10.32 -5.93 -13.28
N TYR A 148 10.67 -5.70 -12.02
CA TYR A 148 9.71 -5.55 -10.92
C TYR A 148 10.32 -4.81 -9.72
N CYS A 149 9.47 -4.29 -8.83
CA CYS A 149 9.92 -3.58 -7.65
C CYS A 149 10.46 -4.55 -6.59
N LYS A 150 11.77 -4.46 -6.35
CA LYS A 150 12.50 -5.24 -5.34
C LYS A 150 12.69 -4.38 -4.10
N ARG A 151 12.36 -4.93 -2.94
CA ARG A 151 12.60 -4.24 -1.66
C ARG A 151 14.11 -4.06 -1.48
N VAL A 152 14.55 -2.83 -1.29
CA VAL A 152 15.92 -2.58 -0.83
C VAL A 152 15.96 -2.99 0.64
N GLY A 153 17.08 -3.57 1.08
CA GLY A 153 17.32 -3.82 2.51
C GLY A 153 17.15 -2.54 3.33
N PRO A 154 17.16 -2.60 4.69
CA PRO A 154 17.04 -1.40 5.50
C PRO A 154 17.96 -0.34 4.93
N ILE A 155 17.39 0.81 4.54
CA ILE A 155 18.14 2.00 4.16
C ILE A 155 18.97 2.26 5.42
N THR A 156 20.24 1.85 5.43
CA THR A 156 21.13 2.31 6.49
C THR A 156 21.12 3.82 6.33
N PRO A 157 20.58 4.59 7.30
CA PRO A 157 20.63 6.04 7.18
C PRO A 157 22.09 6.38 6.87
N VAL A 158 22.30 7.12 5.78
CA VAL A 158 23.65 7.60 5.46
C VAL A 158 24.03 8.48 6.63
N VAL A 159 24.95 7.97 7.45
CA VAL A 159 25.41 8.68 8.63
C VAL A 159 26.49 9.65 8.16
N ASP A 160 26.33 10.93 8.47
CA ASP A 160 27.31 11.96 8.12
C ASP A 160 28.44 12.04 9.18
N ARG A 161 28.22 11.52 10.39
CA ARG A 161 29.21 11.53 11.48
C ARG A 161 29.02 10.39 12.47
N CYS A 162 30.13 9.76 12.88
CA CYS A 162 30.13 8.74 13.93
C CYS A 162 30.49 9.32 15.31
N ASP A 163 29.94 8.76 16.39
CA ASP A 163 30.39 9.07 17.76
C ASP A 163 31.78 8.46 17.99
N ALA A 164 32.79 9.33 18.14
CA ALA A 164 34.18 8.94 18.30
C ALA A 164 34.44 8.02 19.51
N ARG A 165 33.57 8.03 20.54
CA ARG A 165 33.68 7.16 21.71
C ARG A 165 33.31 5.72 21.40
N GLY A 166 32.38 5.53 20.49
CA GLY A 166 31.84 4.22 20.16
C GLY A 166 32.24 3.69 18.79
N SER A 167 32.83 4.52 17.94
CA SER A 167 33.34 4.11 16.64
C SER A 167 34.84 3.77 16.66
N ILE A 168 35.27 2.97 15.68
CA ILE A 168 36.69 2.68 15.42
C ILE A 168 37.34 3.87 14.71
N ARG A 169 36.58 4.59 13.87
CA ARG A 169 37.00 5.77 13.12
C ARG A 169 35.92 6.87 13.18
N PRO A 170 36.30 8.16 13.17
CA PRO A 170 35.34 9.27 13.23
C PRO A 170 34.51 9.41 11.95
N ASP A 171 35.08 9.02 10.80
CA ASP A 171 34.42 9.14 9.49
C ASP A 171 33.70 7.82 9.09
N PRO A 172 32.49 7.91 8.55
CA PRO A 172 31.75 6.77 8.03
C PRO A 172 32.39 6.24 6.75
N LEU A 173 32.44 4.91 6.63
CA LEU A 173 32.87 4.22 5.41
C LEU A 173 31.62 3.81 4.62
N ASP A 174 31.50 4.26 3.37
CA ASP A 174 30.30 4.05 2.53
C ASP A 174 28.98 4.46 3.21
N GLY A 175 29.03 5.52 4.04
CA GLY A 175 27.85 6.03 4.77
C GLY A 175 27.48 5.25 6.03
N GLN A 176 28.35 4.35 6.52
CA GLN A 176 28.13 3.56 7.73
C GLN A 176 29.29 3.67 8.73
N CYS A 177 28.97 3.73 10.02
CA CYS A 177 29.95 3.74 11.09
C CYS A 177 30.39 2.33 11.49
N GLN A 178 31.68 2.13 11.72
CA GLN A 178 32.22 0.89 12.27
C GLN A 178 32.26 0.99 13.80
N CYS A 179 31.32 0.34 14.48
CA CYS A 179 31.22 0.39 15.94
C CYS A 179 32.22 -0.52 16.63
N ARG A 180 32.68 -0.10 17.82
CA ARG A 180 33.47 -0.92 18.74
C ARG A 180 32.62 -2.08 19.29
N GLU A 181 33.30 -3.12 19.78
CA GLU A 181 32.70 -4.43 20.10
C GLU A 181 31.41 -4.34 20.93
N ASN A 182 31.36 -3.48 21.94
CA ASN A 182 30.25 -3.39 22.89
C ASN A 182 29.25 -2.26 22.59
N VAL A 183 29.32 -1.66 21.40
CA VAL A 183 28.54 -0.51 20.96
C VAL A 183 27.67 -0.87 19.74
N GLN A 184 26.52 -0.24 19.61
CA GLN A 184 25.54 -0.42 18.54
C GLN A 184 24.91 0.92 18.15
N GLY A 185 24.04 0.87 17.14
CA GLY A 185 23.39 2.04 16.55
C GLY A 185 24.11 2.50 15.27
N PRO A 186 23.41 3.24 14.39
CA PRO A 186 23.97 3.72 13.13
C PRO A 186 25.15 4.69 13.35
N GLU A 187 25.12 5.51 14.41
CA GLU A 187 26.17 6.47 14.77
C GLU A 187 27.18 5.92 15.79
N CYS A 188 27.02 4.67 16.25
CA CYS A 188 27.81 4.07 17.33
C CYS A 188 27.76 4.83 18.65
N ASP A 189 26.58 5.30 19.04
CA ASP A 189 26.33 6.12 20.23
C ASP A 189 25.60 5.36 21.36
N VAL A 190 25.21 4.10 21.13
CA VAL A 190 24.42 3.30 22.07
C VAL A 190 25.17 2.06 22.53
N CYS A 191 25.23 1.81 23.84
CA CYS A 191 25.78 0.55 24.36
C CYS A 191 24.90 -0.63 23.98
N LYS A 192 25.51 -1.77 23.62
CA LYS A 192 24.79 -3.04 23.47
C LYS A 192 24.10 -3.44 24.78
N PRO A 193 23.04 -4.27 24.73
CA PRO A 193 22.50 -4.88 25.93
C PRO A 193 23.59 -5.56 26.75
N ASN A 194 23.49 -5.49 28.08
CA ASN A 194 24.47 -6.05 29.01
C ASN A 194 25.84 -5.33 29.00
N THR A 195 25.89 -4.09 28.49
CA THR A 195 27.04 -3.21 28.57
C THR A 195 26.61 -1.80 29.00
N PHE A 196 27.53 -1.04 29.59
CA PHE A 196 27.27 0.30 30.11
C PHE A 196 28.49 1.20 29.96
N HIS A 197 28.30 2.51 30.14
CA HIS A 197 29.36 3.53 30.12
C HIS A 197 30.15 3.58 28.80
N LEU A 198 29.63 4.32 27.83
CA LEU A 198 30.30 4.59 26.55
C LEU A 198 31.48 5.57 26.75
N SER A 199 32.68 5.12 26.41
CA SER A 199 33.93 5.89 26.56
C SER A 199 34.93 5.58 25.45
N ASP A 200 35.64 6.61 24.97
CA ASP A 200 36.71 6.50 23.97
C ASP A 200 37.97 5.80 24.51
N THR A 201 38.22 5.94 25.82
CA THR A 201 39.33 5.29 26.55
C THR A 201 39.16 3.78 26.68
N ASN A 202 37.95 3.26 26.48
CA ASN A 202 37.68 1.84 26.50
C ASN A 202 37.78 1.27 25.08
N SER A 203 38.64 0.26 24.88
CA SER A 203 38.81 -0.38 23.57
C SER A 203 37.53 -1.02 23.03
N GLY A 204 36.64 -1.48 23.93
CA GLY A 204 35.32 -2.00 23.57
C GLY A 204 34.23 -0.94 23.39
N GLY A 205 34.52 0.34 23.65
CA GLY A 205 33.54 1.44 23.72
C GLY A 205 32.71 1.40 25.01
N CYS A 206 31.89 0.36 25.20
CA CYS A 206 31.16 0.13 26.46
C CYS A 206 31.77 -1.00 27.29
N ILE A 207 31.55 -0.94 28.61
CA ILE A 207 32.03 -1.90 29.60
C ILE A 207 30.95 -2.97 29.82
N ARG A 208 31.33 -4.25 29.85
CA ARG A 208 30.38 -5.34 30.15
C ARG A 208 29.87 -5.25 31.58
N CYS A 209 28.58 -5.51 31.77
CA CYS A 209 27.99 -5.59 33.10
C CYS A 209 28.66 -6.70 33.90
N PHE A 210 29.06 -6.40 35.13
CA PHE A 210 29.49 -7.38 36.11
C PHE A 210 28.60 -7.26 37.34
N CYS A 211 27.38 -7.81 37.28
CA CYS A 211 26.44 -7.83 38.40
C CYS A 211 26.82 -8.95 39.39
N MET A 212 28.09 -8.99 39.81
CA MET A 212 28.66 -9.97 40.76
C MET A 212 28.43 -11.44 40.38
N GLY A 213 28.26 -11.72 39.08
CA GLY A 213 27.95 -13.06 38.57
C GLY A 213 26.50 -13.53 38.79
N VAL A 214 25.65 -12.71 39.41
CA VAL A 214 24.23 -13.05 39.71
C VAL A 214 23.31 -12.68 38.54
N GLY A 215 23.70 -11.72 37.73
CA GLY A 215 22.94 -11.28 36.55
C GLY A 215 23.85 -10.72 35.47
N GLN A 216 23.31 -10.60 34.26
CA GLN A 216 24.02 -10.06 33.10
C GLN A 216 23.36 -8.79 32.54
N GLN A 217 22.10 -8.54 32.88
CA GLN A 217 21.34 -7.39 32.40
C GLN A 217 21.65 -6.15 33.24
N CYS A 218 22.17 -5.12 32.57
CA CYS A 218 22.27 -3.77 33.12
C CYS A 218 22.19 -2.74 32.00
N THR A 219 21.96 -1.49 32.38
CA THR A 219 21.96 -0.32 31.49
C THR A 219 22.78 0.81 32.13
N SER A 220 23.26 1.74 31.30
CA SER A 220 23.90 2.96 31.79
C SER A 220 22.94 3.79 32.63
N THR A 221 23.43 4.34 33.74
CA THR A 221 22.69 5.30 34.57
C THR A 221 23.41 6.65 34.57
N SER A 222 22.76 7.71 35.01
CA SER A 222 23.37 9.04 35.18
C SER A 222 24.21 9.19 36.46
N TRP A 223 24.36 8.13 37.26
CA TRP A 223 25.07 8.17 38.54
C TRP A 223 26.57 7.86 38.35
N GLY A 224 27.44 8.69 38.92
CA GLY A 224 28.90 8.55 38.84
C GLY A 224 29.51 7.87 40.07
N ARG A 225 30.70 7.26 39.90
CA ARG A 225 31.51 6.76 41.03
C ARG A 225 32.55 7.80 41.39
N PHE A 226 32.36 8.50 42.50
CA PHE A 226 33.35 9.43 43.01
C PHE A 226 34.26 8.71 44.02
N GLN A 227 35.53 8.60 43.67
CA GLN A 227 36.55 8.09 44.58
C GLN A 227 37.25 9.32 45.18
N ASN A 228 36.67 9.86 46.27
CA ASN A 228 37.30 10.57 47.39
C ASN A 228 36.39 11.64 48.02
N ASN A 229 36.17 11.44 49.33
CA ASN A 229 35.82 12.36 50.41
C ASN A 229 35.11 13.68 50.06
N CYS A 230 33.81 13.75 50.36
CA CYS A 230 33.09 15.02 50.48
C CYS A 230 33.78 15.92 51.52
N GLN A 231 34.58 16.91 51.08
CA GLN A 231 35.16 17.92 51.96
C GLN A 231 34.19 19.09 52.10
N CYS A 232 33.22 18.96 53.01
CA CYS A 232 32.34 20.06 53.39
C CYS A 232 33.03 20.89 54.49
N ASN A 233 33.11 22.21 54.32
CA ASN A 233 33.50 23.14 55.38
C ASN A 233 32.31 24.04 55.77
N ASP A 234 32.37 24.69 56.94
CA ASP A 234 31.30 25.52 57.51
C ASP A 234 30.93 26.77 56.67
N ALA A 235 31.55 26.95 55.49
CA ALA A 235 31.33 28.05 54.57
C ALA A 235 30.50 27.66 53.32
N GLY A 236 30.05 26.41 53.20
CA GLY A 236 29.35 25.90 52.02
C GLY A 236 30.31 25.39 50.95
N SER A 237 29.92 24.31 50.26
CA SER A 237 30.77 23.55 49.33
C SER A 237 31.03 24.29 48.00
N PHE A 238 32.25 24.13 47.48
CA PHE A 238 32.65 24.51 46.11
C PHE A 238 32.17 23.48 45.05
N SER A 239 31.29 22.56 45.42
CA SER A 239 30.79 21.44 44.61
C SER A 239 29.25 21.42 44.66
N ALA A 240 28.63 21.12 43.53
CA ALA A 240 27.18 21.20 43.29
C ALA A 240 26.34 20.11 44.01
N ASP A 241 26.98 19.17 44.72
CA ASP A 241 26.33 17.92 45.17
C ASP A 241 26.10 17.80 46.69
N CYS A 242 26.25 18.91 47.43
CA CYS A 242 25.97 18.96 48.87
C CYS A 242 24.58 19.56 49.14
N ASP A 243 23.84 18.99 50.08
CA ASP A 243 22.61 19.59 50.60
C ASP A 243 22.90 20.77 51.55
N ALA A 244 21.85 21.49 51.94
CA ALA A 244 21.96 22.64 52.84
C ALA A 244 22.47 22.30 54.26
N ASN A 245 22.61 21.00 54.58
CA ASN A 245 23.13 20.50 55.85
C ASN A 245 24.57 19.96 55.72
N GLY A 246 25.21 20.10 54.55
CA GLY A 246 26.57 19.60 54.31
C GLY A 246 26.65 18.08 54.11
N GLN A 247 25.54 17.43 53.76
CA GLN A 247 25.52 16.01 53.41
C GLN A 247 25.53 15.82 51.88
N CYS A 248 26.26 14.80 51.42
CA CYS A 248 26.31 14.48 49.99
C CYS A 248 25.03 13.76 49.55
N ASN A 249 24.44 14.21 48.43
CA ASN A 249 23.25 13.62 47.82
C ASN A 249 23.59 12.28 47.14
N CYS A 250 23.72 11.23 47.94
CA CYS A 250 24.02 9.87 47.47
C CYS A 250 22.87 8.92 47.83
N LYS A 251 22.62 7.92 46.99
CA LYS A 251 21.50 6.99 47.19
C LYS A 251 21.71 6.18 48.48
N VAL A 252 20.70 6.09 49.35
CA VAL A 252 20.79 5.39 50.64
C VAL A 252 21.32 3.97 50.43
N GLY A 253 22.50 3.67 51.00
CA GLY A 253 23.17 2.37 50.92
C GLY A 253 24.22 2.21 49.80
N LEU A 254 24.56 3.27 49.06
CA LEU A 254 25.51 3.22 47.93
C LEU A 254 26.49 4.40 47.93
N SER A 255 27.77 4.16 47.65
CA SER A 255 28.84 5.17 47.54
C SER A 255 28.87 5.90 46.18
N PHE A 256 27.71 6.22 45.61
CA PHE A 256 27.58 6.83 44.27
C PHE A 256 26.63 8.04 44.34
N CYS A 257 26.97 9.13 43.66
CA CYS A 257 26.23 10.39 43.71
C CYS A 257 25.91 10.86 42.28
N MET A 258 24.88 11.70 42.13
CA MET A 258 24.40 12.17 40.82
C MET A 258 25.44 13.12 40.20
N SER A 259 25.53 13.16 38.87
CA SER A 259 26.31 14.17 38.16
C SER A 259 25.44 15.33 37.70
#